data_AF-A0A2H8TL34-F1
#
_entry.id   AF-A0A2H8TL34-F1
#
_cell.length_a   1.000
_cell.length_b   1.000
_cell.length_c   1.000
_cell.angle_alpha   90.00
_cell.angle_beta   90.00
_cell.angle_gamma   90.00
#
_symmetry.space_group_name_H-M   'P 1'
#
loop_
_entity.id
_entity.type
_entity.pdbx_description
1 polymer ?
#
loop_
_entity_poly.entity_id
_entity_poly.type
_entity_poly.pdbx_seq_one_letter_code
_entity_poly.pdbx_strand_id
1 'polypeptide(L)'
;MDSSGKLEKERQNLDAFKEHLQRNSQLSEKMVDILTSFENRLGRLQQTILPIYNEMENLQLKKTNIEKTMFALDRVIMFHDVCPRVESIILGRPNGSDGLNEFLDAMEKLREAQNYFEKNNPQSVELENVSSLFKTGGDSIQREFKEILLKHSKHVQPAILIDISTNDDELVTDDSSSVSSISHFSETVSSDLIRLADWLISQSRDEYMNVYARVRANTLTKSMTTLKEYQKTGSAGSTNMAIGQTMGSPSVKSKFPHRSEVTVTRKTSKRIQHVFEKKANRMFLKASQTLGQSTGLNLGTRRPTLIGN
;
A
#
# COMPACT_ATOMS: atom_id res chain seq x y z
N MET A 1 50.61 116.17 -10.64
CA MET A 1 50.00 115.53 -11.84
C MET A 1 49.70 114.05 -11.67
N ASP A 2 50.23 113.35 -10.66
CA ASP A 2 50.10 111.88 -10.49
C ASP A 2 48.71 111.41 -9.95
N SER A 3 47.96 112.29 -9.27
CA SER A 3 46.67 111.93 -8.67
C SER A 3 45.53 111.74 -9.67
N SER A 4 45.53 112.48 -10.79
CA SER A 4 44.46 112.39 -11.79
C SER A 4 44.54 111.11 -12.62
N GLY A 5 45.76 110.63 -12.91
CA GLY A 5 45.97 109.37 -13.63
C GLY A 5 45.67 108.14 -12.76
N LYS A 6 45.96 108.20 -11.46
CA LYS A 6 45.56 107.16 -10.50
C LYS A 6 44.04 107.06 -10.34
N LEU A 7 43.36 108.20 -10.25
CA LEU A 7 41.89 108.23 -10.15
C LEU A 7 41.23 107.63 -11.38
N GLU A 8 41.73 107.95 -12.58
CA GLU A 8 41.19 107.42 -13.84
C GLU A 8 41.43 105.91 -13.96
N LYS A 9 42.60 105.42 -13.55
CA LYS A 9 42.93 103.99 -13.53
C LYS A 9 42.08 103.22 -12.52
N GLU A 10 41.85 103.80 -11.35
CA GLU A 10 40.97 103.22 -10.33
C GLU A 10 39.52 103.18 -10.81
N ARG A 11 39.06 104.22 -11.53
CA ARG A 11 37.74 104.28 -12.15
C ARG A 11 37.55 103.21 -13.23
N GLN A 12 38.55 103.02 -14.12
CA GLN A 12 38.55 101.94 -15.11
C GLN A 12 38.55 100.55 -14.46
N ASN A 13 39.33 100.34 -13.39
CA ASN A 13 39.33 99.07 -12.66
C ASN A 13 37.98 98.80 -11.99
N LEU A 14 37.32 99.83 -11.47
CA LEU A 14 36.01 99.74 -10.83
C LEU A 14 34.93 99.39 -11.88
N ASP A 15 35.00 99.98 -13.07
CA ASP A 15 34.10 99.65 -14.18
C ASP A 15 34.34 98.22 -14.70
N ALA A 16 35.59 97.78 -14.84
CA ALA A 16 35.92 96.40 -15.19
C ALA A 16 35.42 95.41 -14.12
N PHE A 17 35.58 95.74 -12.83
CA PHE A 17 35.08 94.92 -11.74
C PHE A 17 33.55 94.82 -11.74
N LYS A 18 32.84 95.93 -11.99
CA LYS A 18 31.38 95.92 -12.18
C LYS A 18 30.97 95.04 -13.35
N GLU A 19 31.69 95.10 -14.47
CA GLU A 19 31.41 94.26 -15.64
C GLU A 19 31.64 92.77 -15.35
N HIS A 20 32.71 92.44 -14.60
CA HIS A 20 32.95 91.08 -14.11
C HIS A 20 31.87 90.61 -13.15
N LEU A 21 31.43 91.47 -12.24
CA LEU A 21 30.33 91.18 -11.31
C LEU A 21 29.02 90.93 -12.08
N GLN A 22 28.73 91.74 -13.10
CA GLN A 22 27.55 91.59 -13.95
C GLN A 22 27.59 90.29 -14.77
N ARG A 23 28.75 89.93 -15.35
CA ARG A 23 28.93 88.62 -16.00
C ARG A 23 28.75 87.46 -15.03
N ASN A 24 29.26 87.57 -13.80
CA ASN A 24 29.13 86.53 -12.79
C ASN A 24 27.67 86.37 -12.31
N SER A 25 26.96 87.50 -12.16
CA SER A 25 25.52 87.51 -11.91
C SER A 25 24.74 86.84 -13.04
N GLN A 26 25.03 87.17 -14.30
CA GLN A 26 24.41 86.52 -15.46
C GLN A 26 24.72 85.02 -15.54
N LEU A 27 25.94 84.61 -15.16
CA LEU A 27 26.31 83.19 -15.11
C LEU A 27 25.54 82.44 -14.01
N SER A 28 25.39 83.07 -12.83
CA SER A 28 24.58 82.51 -11.75
C SER A 28 23.10 82.41 -12.14
N GLU A 29 22.56 83.42 -12.83
CA GLU A 29 21.19 83.41 -13.35
C GLU A 29 20.99 82.27 -14.37
N LYS A 30 21.92 82.10 -15.32
CA LYS A 30 21.91 80.95 -16.24
C LYS A 30 21.98 79.61 -15.51
N MET A 31 22.74 79.53 -14.42
CA MET A 31 22.83 78.31 -13.61
C MET A 31 21.51 78.01 -12.90
N VAL A 32 20.85 79.04 -12.37
CA VAL A 32 19.49 78.93 -11.80
C VAL A 32 18.48 78.51 -12.87
N ASP A 33 18.55 79.05 -14.08
CA ASP A 33 17.67 78.67 -15.19
C ASP A 33 17.86 77.19 -15.58
N ILE A 34 19.11 76.72 -15.64
CA ILE A 34 19.42 75.33 -15.95
C ILE A 34 18.89 74.40 -14.84
N LEU A 35 19.07 74.76 -13.57
CA LEU A 35 18.55 73.98 -12.44
C LEU A 35 17.02 73.94 -12.43
N THR A 36 16.37 75.08 -12.69
CA THR A 36 14.91 75.17 -12.82
C THR A 36 14.41 74.30 -13.98
N SER A 37 15.15 74.24 -15.09
CA SER A 37 14.84 73.35 -16.21
C SER A 37 14.97 71.87 -15.83
N PHE A 38 16.00 71.50 -15.07
CA PHE A 38 16.16 70.14 -14.56
C PHE A 38 15.05 69.74 -13.59
N GLU A 39 14.68 70.62 -12.65
CA GLU A 39 13.61 70.37 -11.69
C GLU A 39 12.27 70.18 -12.40
N ASN A 40 11.96 71.02 -13.40
CA ASN A 40 10.75 70.85 -14.22
C ASN A 40 10.76 69.54 -15.02
N ARG A 41 11.90 69.14 -15.60
CA ARG A 41 12.03 67.86 -16.31
C ARG A 41 11.89 66.67 -15.36
N LEU A 42 12.46 66.75 -14.15
CA LEU A 42 12.36 65.71 -13.14
C LEU A 42 10.92 65.57 -12.62
N GLY A 43 10.23 66.68 -12.37
CA GLY A 43 8.82 66.69 -12.00
C GLY A 43 7.94 66.04 -13.08
N ARG A 44 8.14 66.40 -14.35
CA ARG A 44 7.44 65.74 -15.48
C ARG A 44 7.76 64.25 -15.57
N LEU A 45 9.02 63.87 -15.38
CA LEU A 45 9.44 62.48 -15.41
C LEU A 45 8.76 61.68 -14.30
N GLN A 46 8.77 62.18 -13.07
CA GLN A 46 8.10 61.56 -11.93
C GLN A 46 6.60 61.41 -12.17
N GLN A 47 5.95 62.46 -12.69
CA GLN A 47 4.52 62.44 -13.01
C GLN A 47 4.17 61.45 -14.12
N THR A 48 5.13 61.16 -15.01
CA THR A 48 4.97 60.15 -16.09
C THR A 48 5.25 58.73 -15.59
N ILE A 49 6.27 58.56 -14.75
CA ILE A 49 6.76 57.24 -14.32
C ILE A 49 5.89 56.64 -13.21
N LEU A 50 5.40 57.45 -12.27
CA LEU A 50 4.58 56.96 -11.16
C LEU A 50 3.32 56.18 -11.60
N PRO A 51 2.49 56.67 -12.54
CA PRO A 51 1.33 55.91 -13.01
C PRO A 51 1.74 54.62 -13.73
N ILE A 52 2.87 54.61 -14.44
CA ILE A 52 3.39 53.39 -15.09
C ILE A 52 3.73 52.34 -14.04
N TYR A 53 4.36 52.71 -12.92
CA TYR A 53 4.63 51.76 -11.83
C TYR A 53 3.34 51.19 -11.23
N ASN A 54 2.34 52.03 -10.95
CA ASN A 54 1.05 51.57 -10.44
C ASN A 54 0.32 50.66 -11.43
N GLU A 55 0.36 50.99 -12.72
CA GLU A 55 -0.24 50.17 -13.76
C GLU A 55 0.51 48.83 -13.93
N MET A 56 1.84 48.85 -13.83
CA MET A 56 2.68 47.65 -13.83
C MET A 56 2.39 46.75 -12.63
N GLU A 57 2.25 47.31 -11.43
CA GLU A 57 1.87 46.57 -10.23
C GLU A 57 0.49 45.92 -10.39
N ASN A 58 -0.50 46.68 -10.85
CA ASN A 58 -1.84 46.16 -11.11
C ASN A 58 -1.83 45.06 -12.18
N LEU A 59 -1.03 45.23 -13.24
CA LEU A 59 -0.85 44.22 -14.27
C LEU A 59 -0.21 42.95 -13.71
N GLN A 60 0.77 43.08 -12.81
CA GLN A 60 1.41 41.94 -12.15
C GLN A 60 0.42 41.20 -11.24
N LEU A 61 -0.41 41.91 -10.49
CA LEU A 61 -1.48 41.31 -9.68
C LEU A 61 -2.50 40.58 -10.55
N LYS A 62 -2.92 41.18 -11.67
CA LYS A 62 -3.80 40.53 -12.65
C LYS A 62 -3.16 39.27 -13.21
N LYS A 63 -1.88 39.32 -13.59
CA LYS A 63 -1.12 38.16 -14.07
C LYS A 63 -1.11 37.04 -13.03
N THR A 64 -0.76 37.34 -11.77
CA THR A 64 -0.76 36.33 -10.71
C THR A 64 -2.15 35.75 -10.44
N ASN A 65 -3.21 36.56 -10.51
CA ASN A 65 -4.57 36.08 -10.35
C ASN A 65 -4.99 35.15 -11.51
N ILE A 66 -4.61 35.50 -12.74
CA ILE A 66 -4.81 34.63 -13.91
C ILE A 66 -4.08 33.31 -13.73
N GLU A 67 -2.81 33.32 -13.32
CA GLU A 67 -2.02 32.10 -13.08
C GLU A 67 -2.65 31.21 -11.99
N LYS A 68 -3.09 31.80 -10.87
CA LYS A 68 -3.80 31.08 -9.81
C LYS A 68 -5.12 30.48 -10.29
N THR A 69 -5.87 31.21 -11.11
CA THR A 69 -7.16 30.76 -11.66
C THR A 69 -6.94 29.63 -12.66
N MET A 70 -5.91 29.73 -13.50
CA MET A 70 -5.50 28.66 -14.42
C MET A 70 -5.15 27.39 -13.65
N PHE A 71 -4.32 27.48 -12.61
CA PHE A 71 -3.96 26.33 -11.79
C PHE A 71 -5.17 25.68 -11.09
N ALA A 72 -6.10 26.49 -10.59
CA ALA A 72 -7.33 25.97 -10.00
C ALA A 72 -8.20 25.24 -11.05
N LEU A 73 -8.28 25.78 -12.26
CA LEU A 73 -9.04 25.20 -13.36
C LEU A 73 -8.40 23.88 -13.85
N ASP A 74 -7.07 23.84 -14.01
CA ASP A 74 -6.33 22.61 -14.34
C ASP A 74 -6.55 21.51 -13.30
N ARG A 75 -6.59 21.89 -12.01
CA ARG A 75 -6.88 20.94 -10.92
C ARG A 75 -8.29 20.37 -11.03
N VAL A 76 -9.30 21.18 -11.37
CA VAL A 76 -10.67 20.72 -11.58
C VAL A 76 -10.71 19.75 -12.77
N ILE A 77 -10.12 20.13 -13.91
CA ILE A 77 -10.08 19.27 -15.10
C ILE A 77 -9.43 17.92 -14.77
N MET A 78 -8.32 17.94 -14.03
CA MET A 78 -7.62 16.72 -13.63
C MET A 78 -8.58 15.74 -12.93
N PHE A 79 -9.37 16.19 -11.96
CA PHE A 79 -10.31 15.31 -11.23
C PHE A 79 -11.49 14.84 -12.07
N HIS A 80 -11.97 15.64 -13.03
CA HIS A 80 -13.02 15.19 -13.96
C HIS A 80 -12.51 14.11 -14.93
N ASP A 81 -11.25 14.20 -15.35
CA ASP A 81 -10.65 13.19 -16.22
C ASP A 81 -10.17 11.92 -15.48
N VAL A 82 -10.06 11.95 -14.14
CA VAL A 82 -9.63 10.77 -13.36
C VAL A 82 -10.58 9.61 -13.57
N CYS A 83 -11.89 9.85 -13.57
CA CYS A 83 -12.91 8.81 -13.79
C CYS A 83 -12.68 8.01 -15.08
N PRO A 84 -12.76 8.62 -16.29
CA PRO A 84 -12.62 7.86 -17.54
C PRO A 84 -11.23 7.23 -17.71
N ARG A 85 -10.16 7.83 -17.15
CA ARG A 85 -8.82 7.25 -17.18
C ARG A 85 -8.70 6.00 -16.32
N VAL A 86 -9.27 6.05 -15.12
CA VAL A 86 -9.18 4.98 -14.12
C VAL A 86 -10.22 3.89 -14.37
N GLU A 87 -11.36 4.22 -14.99
CA GLU A 87 -12.43 3.28 -15.31
C GLU A 87 -11.94 2.09 -16.12
N SER A 88 -11.11 2.32 -17.16
CA SER A 88 -10.52 1.25 -17.96
C SER A 88 -9.66 0.28 -17.12
N ILE A 89 -8.90 0.81 -16.17
CA ILE A 89 -8.02 0.03 -15.28
C ILE A 89 -8.87 -0.77 -14.27
N ILE A 90 -9.90 -0.14 -13.70
CA ILE A 90 -10.76 -0.77 -12.70
C ILE A 90 -11.59 -1.90 -13.32
N LEU A 91 -12.05 -1.72 -14.57
CA LEU A 91 -12.74 -2.76 -15.33
C LEU A 91 -11.79 -3.87 -15.79
N GLY A 92 -10.52 -3.54 -16.04
CA GLY A 92 -9.49 -4.45 -16.53
C GLY A 92 -9.10 -5.60 -15.59
N ARG A 93 -9.52 -5.54 -14.32
CA ARG A 93 -9.19 -6.48 -13.23
C ARG A 93 -7.68 -6.50 -12.90
N PRO A 94 -7.27 -6.70 -11.63
CA PRO A 94 -5.85 -6.80 -11.30
C PRO A 94 -5.24 -8.07 -11.92
N ASN A 95 -4.58 -7.94 -13.07
CA ASN A 95 -3.92 -9.06 -13.75
C ASN A 95 -2.44 -9.13 -13.32
N GLY A 96 -2.15 -9.98 -12.33
CA GLY A 96 -0.78 -10.22 -11.85
C GLY A 96 -0.26 -9.16 -10.87
N SER A 97 0.96 -9.35 -10.37
CA SER A 97 1.57 -8.52 -9.32
C SER A 97 1.83 -7.08 -9.76
N ASP A 98 2.20 -6.88 -11.03
CA ASP A 98 2.46 -5.53 -11.58
C ASP A 98 1.16 -4.77 -11.85
N GLY A 99 0.14 -5.47 -12.37
CA GLY A 99 -1.21 -4.92 -12.55
C GLY A 99 -1.93 -4.63 -11.23
N LEU A 100 -1.57 -5.33 -10.15
CA LEU A 100 -2.09 -5.05 -8.82
C LEU A 100 -1.64 -3.68 -8.29
N ASN A 101 -0.37 -3.31 -8.47
CA ASN A 101 0.12 -2.01 -7.99
C ASN A 101 -0.53 -0.87 -8.78
N GLU A 102 -0.63 -1.00 -10.10
CA GLU A 102 -1.30 -0.01 -10.95
C GLU A 102 -2.79 0.13 -10.57
N PHE A 103 -3.46 -0.98 -10.26
CA PHE A 103 -4.84 -0.96 -9.79
C PHE A 103 -5.00 -0.26 -8.44
N LEU A 104 -4.12 -0.53 -7.48
CA LEU A 104 -4.16 0.11 -6.15
C LEU A 104 -3.86 1.61 -6.25
N ASP A 105 -2.92 2.03 -7.09
CA ASP A 105 -2.63 3.44 -7.36
C ASP A 105 -3.82 4.15 -8.01
N ALA A 106 -4.50 3.47 -8.94
CA ALA A 106 -5.75 3.94 -9.53
C ALA A 106 -6.86 4.12 -8.48
N MET A 107 -7.01 3.17 -7.55
CA MET A 107 -7.97 3.27 -6.44
C MET A 107 -7.63 4.42 -5.49
N GLU A 108 -6.35 4.70 -5.25
CA GLU A 108 -5.91 5.84 -4.43
C GLU A 108 -6.26 7.17 -5.10
N LYS A 109 -6.00 7.31 -6.40
CA LYS A 109 -6.40 8.50 -7.17
C LYS A 109 -7.91 8.70 -7.17
N LEU A 110 -8.66 7.61 -7.26
CA LEU A 110 -10.13 7.64 -7.20
C LEU A 110 -10.62 8.09 -5.82
N ARG A 111 -9.94 7.67 -4.74
CA ARG A 111 -10.21 8.13 -3.37
C ARG A 111 -9.91 9.62 -3.19
N GLU A 112 -8.81 10.12 -3.77
CA GLU A 112 -8.49 11.55 -3.75
C GLU A 112 -9.56 12.37 -4.51
N ALA A 113 -9.97 11.89 -5.68
CA ALA A 113 -11.06 12.50 -6.45
C ALA A 113 -12.37 12.52 -5.66
N GLN A 114 -12.71 11.42 -4.98
CA GLN A 114 -13.91 11.35 -4.13
C GLN A 114 -13.88 12.41 -3.03
N ASN A 115 -12.78 12.53 -2.29
CA ASN A 115 -12.61 13.54 -1.24
C ASN A 115 -12.66 14.97 -1.79
N TYR A 116 -12.15 15.19 -3.01
CA TYR A 116 -12.25 16.47 -3.69
C TYR A 116 -13.70 16.83 -4.04
N PHE A 117 -14.46 15.89 -4.62
CA PHE A 117 -15.86 16.12 -4.97
C PHE A 117 -16.75 16.24 -3.72
N GLU A 118 -16.52 15.46 -2.66
CA GLU A 118 -17.26 15.61 -1.39
C GLU A 118 -17.08 17.00 -0.77
N LYS A 119 -15.87 17.57 -0.84
CA LYS A 119 -15.58 18.90 -0.26
C LYS A 119 -16.07 20.05 -1.11
N ASN A 120 -16.00 19.94 -2.43
CA ASN A 120 -16.29 21.06 -3.33
C ASN A 120 -17.69 21.00 -3.96
N ASN A 121 -18.22 19.81 -4.22
CA ASN A 121 -19.53 19.62 -4.86
C ASN A 121 -20.22 18.30 -4.44
N PRO A 122 -20.86 18.25 -3.27
CA PRO A 122 -21.43 17.02 -2.69
C PRO A 122 -22.72 16.50 -3.36
N GLN A 123 -23.23 17.16 -4.40
CA GLN A 123 -24.45 16.76 -5.13
C GLN A 123 -24.18 16.55 -6.63
N SER A 124 -22.91 16.43 -7.02
CA SER A 124 -22.54 16.26 -8.42
C SER A 124 -22.75 14.81 -8.89
N VAL A 125 -23.10 14.66 -10.17
CA VAL A 125 -23.25 13.35 -10.84
C VAL A 125 -21.89 12.64 -10.92
N GLU A 126 -20.81 13.42 -10.98
CA GLU A 126 -19.43 12.93 -10.96
C GLU A 126 -19.08 12.27 -9.62
N LEU A 127 -19.57 12.79 -8.50
CA LEU A 127 -19.38 12.12 -7.19
C LEU A 127 -20.08 10.76 -7.17
N GLU A 128 -21.30 10.65 -7.72
CA GLU A 128 -22.01 9.39 -7.82
C GLU A 128 -21.27 8.39 -8.72
N ASN A 129 -20.76 8.85 -9.87
CA ASN A 129 -19.95 8.03 -10.77
C ASN A 129 -18.63 7.56 -10.12
N VAL A 130 -17.90 8.46 -9.44
CA VAL A 130 -16.68 8.14 -8.68
C VAL A 130 -16.98 7.11 -7.60
N SER A 131 -18.04 7.32 -6.82
CA SER A 131 -18.45 6.45 -5.71
C SER A 131 -18.88 5.06 -6.20
N SER A 132 -19.66 5.00 -7.27
CA SER A 132 -20.06 3.76 -7.95
C SER A 132 -18.84 2.99 -8.48
N LEU A 133 -17.91 3.69 -9.14
CA LEU A 133 -16.70 3.10 -9.67
C LEU A 133 -15.78 2.61 -8.53
N PHE A 134 -15.68 3.36 -7.43
CA PHE A 134 -14.90 2.99 -6.26
C PHE A 134 -15.47 1.74 -5.59
N LYS A 135 -16.80 1.66 -5.45
CA LYS A 135 -17.47 0.46 -4.96
C LYS A 135 -17.18 -0.75 -5.86
N THR A 136 -17.28 -0.57 -7.17
CA THR A 136 -17.00 -1.61 -8.17
C THR A 136 -15.54 -2.08 -8.09
N GLY A 137 -14.59 -1.15 -7.94
CA GLY A 137 -13.18 -1.47 -7.75
C GLY A 137 -12.91 -2.24 -6.45
N GLY A 138 -13.58 -1.86 -5.35
CA GLY A 138 -13.53 -2.61 -4.09
C GLY A 138 -14.09 -4.04 -4.22
N ASP A 139 -15.19 -4.21 -4.94
CA ASP A 139 -15.77 -5.53 -5.21
C ASP A 139 -14.84 -6.38 -6.11
N SER A 140 -14.15 -5.76 -7.08
CA SER A 140 -13.12 -6.40 -7.90
C SER A 140 -11.92 -6.85 -7.08
N ILE A 141 -11.43 -6.04 -6.13
CA ILE A 141 -10.35 -6.41 -5.19
C ILE A 141 -10.76 -7.60 -4.33
N GLN A 142 -11.98 -7.57 -3.76
CA GLN A 142 -12.50 -8.67 -2.94
C GLN A 142 -12.63 -9.97 -3.75
N ARG A 143 -13.06 -9.88 -5.02
CA ARG A 143 -13.11 -11.02 -5.93
C ARG A 143 -11.71 -11.56 -6.23
N GLU A 144 -10.74 -10.69 -6.51
CA GLU A 144 -9.36 -11.08 -6.78
C GLU A 144 -8.74 -11.79 -5.57
N PHE A 145 -8.89 -11.21 -4.37
CA PHE A 145 -8.44 -11.84 -3.12
C PHE A 145 -9.01 -13.25 -2.97
N LYS A 146 -10.32 -13.42 -3.21
CA LYS A 146 -10.98 -14.73 -3.14
C LYS A 146 -10.44 -15.70 -4.19
N GLU A 147 -10.22 -15.25 -5.42
CA GLU A 147 -9.74 -16.11 -6.50
C GLU A 147 -8.28 -16.54 -6.31
N ILE A 148 -7.39 -15.62 -5.93
CA ILE A 148 -6.01 -15.95 -5.55
C ILE A 148 -6.02 -16.98 -4.42
N LEU A 149 -6.84 -16.75 -3.39
CA LEU A 149 -6.94 -17.65 -2.26
C LEU A 149 -7.44 -19.04 -2.68
N LEU A 150 -8.47 -19.14 -3.52
CA LEU A 150 -8.98 -20.42 -4.02
C LEU A 150 -7.97 -21.15 -4.92
N LYS A 151 -7.28 -20.42 -5.79
CA LYS A 151 -6.30 -20.96 -6.74
C LYS A 151 -5.07 -21.55 -6.03
N HIS A 152 -4.61 -20.88 -4.99
CA HIS A 152 -3.39 -21.27 -4.27
C HIS A 152 -3.64 -22.11 -3.01
N SER A 153 -4.86 -22.15 -2.46
CA SER A 153 -5.20 -22.99 -1.31
C SER A 153 -5.40 -24.46 -1.68
N LYS A 154 -4.30 -25.14 -1.99
CA LYS A 154 -4.27 -26.60 -2.21
C LYS A 154 -4.27 -27.35 -0.87
N HIS A 155 -4.97 -28.49 -0.84
CA HIS A 155 -4.95 -29.37 0.32
C HIS A 155 -3.57 -30.03 0.45
N VAL A 156 -3.14 -30.27 1.68
CA VAL A 156 -1.82 -30.83 1.97
C VAL A 156 -1.86 -32.34 1.76
N GLN A 157 -0.84 -32.89 1.10
CA GLN A 157 -0.78 -34.33 0.85
C GLN A 157 -0.56 -35.10 2.17
N PRO A 158 -1.17 -36.29 2.35
CA PRO A 158 -1.04 -37.09 3.56
C PRO A 158 0.41 -37.42 3.95
N ALA A 159 1.29 -37.65 2.97
CA ALA A 159 2.70 -37.96 3.21
C ALA A 159 3.44 -36.82 3.93
N ILE A 160 3.19 -35.57 3.55
CA ILE A 160 3.80 -34.38 4.16
C ILE A 160 3.28 -34.21 5.60
N LEU A 161 1.97 -34.41 5.82
CA LEU A 161 1.38 -34.32 7.17
C LEU A 161 1.94 -35.38 8.11
N ILE A 162 2.19 -36.59 7.60
CA ILE A 162 2.80 -37.69 8.36
C ILE A 162 4.25 -37.36 8.68
N ASP A 163 5.03 -36.91 7.71
CA ASP A 163 6.44 -36.53 7.88
C ASP A 163 6.61 -35.43 8.95
N ILE A 164 5.79 -34.39 8.88
CA ILE A 164 5.77 -33.33 9.91
C ILE A 164 5.38 -33.91 11.28
N SER A 165 4.40 -34.82 11.33
CA SER A 165 3.98 -35.46 12.59
C SER A 165 5.07 -36.35 13.19
N THR A 166 5.88 -37.00 12.36
CA THR A 166 6.97 -37.88 12.81
C THR A 166 8.23 -37.12 13.19
N ASN A 167 8.55 -36.04 12.49
CA ASN A 167 9.75 -35.22 12.77
C ASN A 167 9.55 -34.33 14.02
N ASP A 168 8.31 -33.97 14.35
CA ASP A 168 7.96 -33.25 15.60
C ASP A 168 8.25 -34.07 16.88
N ASP A 169 8.40 -35.39 16.80
CA ASP A 169 8.70 -36.28 17.94
C ASP A 169 10.23 -36.44 18.18
N GLU A 170 11.09 -36.02 17.24
CA GLU A 170 12.56 -36.05 17.39
C GLU A 170 13.16 -34.72 17.92
N LEU A 171 12.40 -33.62 17.89
CA LEU A 171 12.87 -32.26 18.22
C LEU A 171 12.70 -31.86 19.70
N VAL A 172 13.01 -32.77 20.63
CA VAL A 172 13.09 -32.42 22.07
C VAL A 172 14.39 -31.67 22.43
N THR A 173 15.28 -31.45 21.48
CA THR A 173 16.54 -30.69 21.64
C THR A 173 16.45 -29.33 20.98
N ASP A 174 16.09 -28.32 21.78
CA ASP A 174 16.49 -26.89 21.80
C ASP A 174 16.94 -26.14 20.51
N ASP A 175 16.48 -26.52 19.32
CA ASP A 175 16.68 -25.71 18.11
C ASP A 175 15.33 -25.38 17.47
N SER A 176 14.80 -24.21 17.82
CA SER A 176 13.52 -23.67 17.37
C SER A 176 13.56 -23.13 15.92
N SER A 177 14.52 -23.57 15.08
CA SER A 177 14.73 -23.00 13.74
C SER A 177 14.28 -23.88 12.57
N SER A 178 13.91 -25.14 12.78
CA SER A 178 13.52 -26.04 11.68
C SER A 178 12.17 -26.73 11.87
N VAL A 179 11.14 -25.99 12.27
CA VAL A 179 9.78 -26.45 11.97
C VAL A 179 9.66 -26.41 10.45
N SER A 180 9.58 -27.60 9.82
CA SER A 180 9.17 -27.76 8.41
C SER A 180 7.78 -27.14 8.25
N SER A 181 7.78 -25.82 8.13
CA SER A 181 6.58 -25.00 8.16
C SER A 181 5.87 -25.26 6.85
N ILE A 182 4.59 -25.63 6.93
CA ILE A 182 3.80 -25.84 5.72
C ILE A 182 3.65 -24.47 5.03
N SER A 183 4.51 -24.18 4.07
CA SER A 183 4.40 -22.99 3.22
C SER A 183 3.21 -23.20 2.27
N HIS A 184 2.03 -22.79 2.71
CA HIS A 184 0.80 -22.95 1.93
C HIS A 184 0.74 -22.06 0.69
N PHE A 185 1.52 -20.99 0.66
CA PHE A 185 1.54 -20.00 -0.41
C PHE A 185 3.00 -19.71 -0.80
N SER A 186 3.19 -19.33 -2.07
CA SER A 186 4.43 -18.69 -2.52
C SER A 186 4.60 -17.33 -1.83
N GLU A 187 5.83 -16.87 -1.65
CA GLU A 187 6.13 -15.56 -1.05
C GLU A 187 5.46 -14.41 -1.84
N THR A 188 5.47 -14.49 -3.17
CA THR A 188 4.78 -13.54 -4.06
C THR A 188 3.28 -13.47 -3.81
N VAL A 189 2.61 -14.62 -3.74
CA VAL A 189 1.16 -14.72 -3.51
C VAL A 189 0.80 -14.24 -2.11
N SER A 190 1.67 -14.49 -1.12
CA SER A 190 1.47 -14.02 0.25
C SER A 190 1.57 -12.51 0.32
N SER A 191 2.58 -11.91 -0.33
CA SER A 191 2.72 -10.47 -0.47
C SER A 191 1.49 -9.84 -1.12
N ASP A 192 1.00 -10.40 -2.22
CA ASP A 192 -0.18 -9.87 -2.92
C ASP A 192 -1.45 -9.97 -2.05
N LEU A 193 -1.66 -11.10 -1.36
CA LEU A 193 -2.78 -11.27 -0.42
C LEU A 193 -2.70 -10.29 0.76
N ILE A 194 -1.51 -10.00 1.29
CA ILE A 194 -1.31 -9.02 2.37
C ILE A 194 -1.64 -7.63 1.85
N ARG A 195 -1.13 -7.21 0.69
CA ARG A 195 -1.43 -5.90 0.10
C ARG A 195 -2.92 -5.70 -0.16
N LEU A 196 -3.59 -6.71 -0.71
CA LEU A 196 -5.04 -6.70 -0.90
C LEU A 196 -5.79 -6.60 0.44
N ALA A 197 -5.35 -7.34 1.46
CA ALA A 197 -5.92 -7.29 2.79
C ALA A 197 -5.73 -5.92 3.46
N ASP A 198 -4.53 -5.34 3.39
CA ASP A 198 -4.23 -4.01 3.93
C ASP A 198 -5.12 -2.94 3.28
N TRP A 199 -5.31 -3.02 1.96
CA TRP A 199 -6.22 -2.13 1.26
C TRP A 199 -7.67 -2.33 1.74
N LEU A 200 -8.15 -3.57 1.86
CA LEU A 200 -9.51 -3.88 2.33
C LEU A 200 -9.76 -3.43 3.77
N ILE A 201 -8.77 -3.57 4.66
CA ILE A 201 -8.80 -3.06 6.04
C ILE A 201 -8.91 -1.53 6.03
N SER A 202 -8.12 -0.85 5.18
CA SER A 202 -8.15 0.61 5.07
C SER A 202 -9.52 1.15 4.67
N GLN A 203 -10.31 0.34 3.95
CA GLN A 203 -11.67 0.66 3.52
C GLN A 203 -12.76 0.10 4.46
N SER A 204 -12.38 -0.41 5.65
CA SER A 204 -13.28 -1.01 6.65
C SER A 204 -14.16 -2.17 6.15
N ARG A 205 -13.75 -2.83 5.08
CA ARG A 205 -14.44 -4.01 4.54
C ARG A 205 -13.86 -5.27 5.17
N ASP A 206 -14.53 -5.83 6.18
CA ASP A 206 -14.09 -7.00 6.95
C ASP A 206 -14.49 -8.35 6.31
N GLU A 207 -15.35 -8.34 5.30
CA GLU A 207 -15.88 -9.53 4.63
C GLU A 207 -14.80 -10.49 4.11
N TYR A 208 -13.62 -9.98 3.75
CA TYR A 208 -12.52 -10.81 3.25
C TYR A 208 -11.97 -11.77 4.32
N MET A 209 -12.06 -11.41 5.61
CA MET A 209 -11.65 -12.29 6.72
C MET A 209 -12.54 -13.53 6.79
N ASN A 210 -13.85 -13.36 6.59
CA ASN A 210 -14.80 -14.47 6.55
C ASN A 210 -14.56 -15.37 5.34
N VAL A 211 -14.25 -14.78 4.18
CA VAL A 211 -13.86 -15.54 2.97
C VAL A 211 -12.58 -16.32 3.23
N TYR A 212 -11.58 -15.69 3.84
CA TYR A 212 -10.32 -16.32 4.20
C TYR A 212 -10.54 -17.52 5.13
N ALA A 213 -11.22 -17.31 6.26
CA ALA A 213 -11.50 -18.34 7.24
C ALA A 213 -12.24 -19.53 6.61
N ARG A 214 -13.27 -19.27 5.78
CA ARG A 214 -14.05 -20.32 5.11
C ARG A 214 -13.20 -21.13 4.12
N VAL A 215 -12.41 -20.49 3.27
CA VAL A 215 -11.57 -21.20 2.30
C VAL A 215 -10.52 -22.04 3.02
N ARG A 216 -9.84 -21.47 4.01
CA ARG A 216 -8.81 -22.17 4.79
C ARG A 216 -9.38 -23.33 5.60
N ALA A 217 -10.54 -23.15 6.25
CA ALA A 217 -11.22 -24.22 6.97
C ALA A 217 -11.62 -25.38 6.04
N ASN A 218 -12.12 -25.07 4.84
CA ASN A 218 -12.44 -26.08 3.84
C ASN A 218 -11.19 -26.83 3.36
N THR A 219 -10.09 -26.12 3.08
CA THR A 219 -8.81 -26.74 2.67
C THR A 219 -8.23 -27.61 3.78
N LEU A 220 -8.30 -27.18 5.03
CA LEU A 220 -7.88 -27.97 6.19
C LEU A 220 -8.74 -29.24 6.33
N THR A 221 -10.06 -29.10 6.23
CA THR A 221 -11.00 -30.22 6.33
C THR A 221 -10.72 -31.26 5.25
N LYS A 222 -10.52 -30.82 4.00
CA LYS A 222 -10.14 -31.70 2.88
C LYS A 222 -8.81 -32.41 3.13
N SER A 223 -7.80 -31.69 3.64
CA SER A 223 -6.49 -32.28 3.97
C SER A 223 -6.65 -33.37 5.05
N MET A 224 -7.47 -33.13 6.07
CA MET A 224 -7.71 -34.08 7.15
C MET A 224 -8.54 -35.29 6.70
N THR A 225 -9.54 -35.10 5.83
CA THR A 225 -10.32 -36.20 5.25
C THR A 225 -9.45 -37.10 4.37
N THR A 226 -8.58 -36.51 3.53
CA THR A 226 -7.66 -37.29 2.70
C THR A 226 -6.63 -38.05 3.54
N LEU A 227 -6.15 -37.47 4.65
CA LEU A 227 -5.30 -38.18 5.61
C LEU A 227 -6.03 -39.36 6.27
N LYS A 228 -7.28 -39.14 6.72
CA LYS A 228 -8.13 -40.20 7.30
C LYS A 228 -8.35 -41.35 6.31
N GLU A 229 -8.63 -41.04 5.05
CA GLU A 229 -8.78 -42.04 3.99
C GLU A 229 -7.47 -42.79 3.70
N TYR A 230 -6.35 -42.08 3.65
CA TYR A 230 -5.01 -42.68 3.49
C TYR A 230 -4.69 -43.69 4.62
N GLN A 231 -5.05 -43.37 5.87
CA GLN A 231 -4.89 -44.30 6.98
C GLN A 231 -5.81 -45.53 6.87
N LYS A 232 -7.05 -45.33 6.41
CA LYS A 232 -7.99 -46.45 6.18
C LYS A 232 -7.51 -47.37 5.05
N THR A 233 -7.03 -46.84 3.94
CA THR A 233 -6.54 -47.64 2.81
C THR A 233 -5.20 -48.32 3.13
N GLY A 234 -4.32 -47.67 3.89
CA GLY A 234 -3.14 -48.30 4.49
C GLY A 234 -3.48 -49.43 5.48
N SER A 235 -4.71 -49.44 6.01
CA SER A 235 -5.26 -50.49 6.87
C SER A 235 -6.12 -51.53 6.11
N ALA A 236 -6.55 -51.24 4.88
CA ALA A 236 -7.54 -52.05 4.13
C ALA A 236 -6.93 -53.07 3.15
N GLY A 237 -5.60 -53.14 3.01
CA GLY A 237 -4.93 -54.18 2.22
C GLY A 237 -4.85 -55.56 2.90
N SER A 238 -5.77 -55.88 3.82
CA SER A 238 -5.68 -57.08 4.66
C SER A 238 -6.99 -57.82 4.85
N THR A 239 -7.82 -57.92 3.81
CA THR A 239 -8.78 -59.02 3.65
C THR A 239 -9.07 -59.12 2.15
N ASN A 240 -8.89 -60.31 1.55
CA ASN A 240 -9.21 -60.70 0.16
C ASN A 240 -8.03 -61.21 -0.70
N MET A 241 -7.03 -61.84 -0.08
CA MET A 241 -6.15 -62.79 -0.78
C MET A 241 -6.03 -64.10 0.01
N ALA A 242 -7.16 -64.77 0.21
CA ALA A 242 -7.22 -66.18 0.54
C ALA A 242 -8.62 -66.71 0.22
N ILE A 243 -8.74 -67.37 -0.94
CA ILE A 243 -9.66 -68.47 -1.33
C ILE A 243 -9.86 -68.38 -2.85
N GLY A 244 -9.36 -69.38 -3.57
CA GLY A 244 -9.59 -69.53 -5.02
C GLY A 244 -8.39 -70.06 -5.79
N GLN A 245 -7.93 -71.27 -5.47
CA GLN A 245 -7.16 -72.06 -6.43
C GLN A 245 -8.11 -72.44 -7.58
N THR A 246 -7.76 -72.13 -8.83
CA THR A 246 -7.67 -73.10 -9.95
C THR A 246 -7.27 -72.40 -11.27
N MET A 247 -6.11 -72.82 -11.79
CA MET A 247 -5.77 -73.05 -13.21
C MET A 247 -5.80 -71.90 -14.22
N GLY A 248 -4.61 -71.54 -14.73
CA GLY A 248 -4.42 -70.84 -16.00
C GLY A 248 -3.10 -70.05 -16.08
N SER A 249 -2.19 -70.45 -16.96
CA SER A 249 -0.98 -69.72 -17.40
C SER A 249 -0.74 -70.07 -18.88
N PRO A 250 0.09 -69.36 -19.69
CA PRO A 250 1.11 -68.37 -19.30
C PRO A 250 1.27 -67.13 -20.24
N SER A 251 2.20 -66.24 -19.85
CA SER A 251 3.06 -65.40 -20.71
C SER A 251 2.57 -64.01 -21.13
N VAL A 252 3.21 -62.94 -20.60
CA VAL A 252 4.03 -61.98 -21.38
C VAL A 252 5.09 -61.35 -20.45
N LYS A 253 6.36 -61.45 -20.82
CA LYS A 253 7.47 -60.68 -20.21
C LYS A 253 7.63 -59.36 -20.93
N SER A 254 7.74 -58.25 -20.20
CA SER A 254 8.31 -56.98 -20.68
C SER A 254 9.31 -56.46 -19.64
N LYS A 255 10.40 -55.88 -20.14
CA LYS A 255 11.69 -55.59 -19.48
C LYS A 255 11.90 -54.07 -19.35
N PHE A 256 12.19 -53.61 -18.11
CA PHE A 256 12.91 -52.40 -17.62
C PHE A 256 12.27 -50.98 -17.73
N PRO A 257 12.74 -49.96 -16.93
CA PRO A 257 13.43 -49.99 -15.62
C PRO A 257 12.88 -49.02 -14.53
N HIS A 258 13.19 -49.34 -13.27
CA HIS A 258 13.33 -48.48 -12.07
C HIS A 258 12.41 -47.25 -11.88
N ARG A 259 11.27 -47.48 -11.21
CA ARG A 259 10.60 -46.49 -10.37
C ARG A 259 10.79 -46.93 -8.92
N SER A 260 11.34 -46.06 -8.07
CA SER A 260 11.50 -46.29 -6.64
C SER A 260 10.15 -46.61 -6.01
N GLU A 261 9.86 -47.89 -5.81
CA GLU A 261 8.77 -48.36 -4.97
C GLU A 261 9.08 -47.97 -3.52
N VAL A 262 8.43 -46.91 -3.05
CA VAL A 262 8.32 -46.65 -1.61
C VAL A 262 7.45 -47.77 -1.04
N THR A 263 8.10 -48.82 -0.57
CA THR A 263 7.46 -49.93 0.15
C THR A 263 6.94 -49.37 1.47
N VAL A 264 5.65 -49.01 1.52
CA VAL A 264 4.98 -48.58 2.75
C VAL A 264 4.86 -49.81 3.65
N THR A 265 5.82 -49.96 4.57
CA THR A 265 5.83 -51.07 5.54
C THR A 265 4.69 -50.90 6.53
N ARG A 266 3.93 -51.97 6.81
CA ARG A 266 2.83 -52.03 7.81
C ARG A 266 3.18 -51.46 9.21
N LYS A 267 4.46 -51.28 9.52
CA LYS A 267 4.96 -50.67 10.76
C LYS A 267 4.70 -49.16 10.82
N THR A 268 4.66 -48.45 9.70
CA THR A 268 4.42 -47.00 9.68
C THR A 268 2.99 -46.66 10.11
N SER A 269 1.97 -47.41 9.67
CA SER A 269 0.56 -47.16 10.04
C SER A 269 0.31 -47.29 11.55
N LYS A 270 0.81 -48.35 12.20
CA LYS A 270 0.71 -48.52 13.66
C LYS A 270 1.53 -47.48 14.43
N ARG A 271 2.73 -47.14 13.94
CA ARG A 271 3.57 -46.08 14.52
C ARG A 271 2.86 -44.73 14.46
N ILE A 272 2.24 -44.39 13.33
CA ILE A 272 1.50 -43.15 13.13
C ILE A 272 0.26 -43.08 14.04
N GLN A 273 -0.51 -44.16 14.15
CA GLN A 273 -1.65 -44.23 15.09
C GLN A 273 -1.20 -43.98 16.53
N HIS A 274 -0.10 -44.62 16.95
CA HIS A 274 0.46 -44.43 18.29
C HIS A 274 0.98 -43.00 18.53
N VAL A 275 1.59 -42.36 17.51
CA VAL A 275 2.02 -40.95 17.59
C VAL A 275 0.81 -40.02 17.78
N PHE A 276 -0.26 -40.22 16.99
CA PHE A 276 -1.48 -39.43 17.13
C PHE A 276 -2.18 -39.66 18.48
N GLU A 277 -2.25 -40.90 18.95
CA GLU A 277 -2.84 -41.26 20.25
C GLU A 277 -2.05 -40.64 21.41
N LYS A 278 -0.72 -40.75 21.39
CA LYS A 278 0.17 -40.14 22.39
C LYS A 278 0.02 -38.60 22.39
N LYS A 279 -0.08 -37.96 21.21
CA LYS A 279 -0.25 -36.51 21.09
C LYS A 279 -1.63 -36.04 21.54
N ALA A 280 -2.68 -36.76 21.18
CA ALA A 280 -4.05 -36.49 21.63
C ALA A 280 -4.17 -36.62 23.15
N ASN A 281 -3.59 -37.67 23.73
CA ASN A 281 -3.55 -37.87 25.18
C ASN A 281 -2.76 -36.74 25.89
N ARG A 282 -1.62 -36.31 25.32
CA ARG A 282 -0.83 -35.18 25.87
C ARG A 282 -1.60 -33.86 25.81
N MET A 283 -2.34 -33.61 24.73
CA MET A 283 -3.17 -32.41 24.56
C MET A 283 -4.37 -32.42 25.50
N PHE A 284 -5.05 -33.57 25.65
CA PHE A 284 -6.13 -33.75 26.61
C PHE A 284 -5.65 -33.53 28.04
N LEU A 285 -4.47 -34.05 28.40
CA LEU A 285 -3.87 -33.85 29.71
C LEU A 285 -3.57 -32.36 29.97
N LYS A 286 -3.01 -31.64 28.98
CA LYS A 286 -2.79 -30.19 29.08
C LYS A 286 -4.10 -29.43 29.24
N ALA A 287 -5.10 -29.71 28.40
CA ALA A 287 -6.40 -29.05 28.47
C ALA A 287 -7.13 -29.32 29.81
N SER A 288 -7.03 -30.54 30.34
CA SER A 288 -7.57 -30.90 31.66
C SER A 288 -6.86 -30.16 32.80
N GLN A 289 -5.55 -29.91 32.69
CA GLN A 289 -4.80 -29.12 33.66
C GLN A 289 -5.19 -27.63 33.62
N THR A 290 -5.40 -27.05 32.43
CA THR A 290 -5.85 -25.65 32.31
C THR A 290 -7.28 -25.45 32.80
N LEU A 291 -8.16 -26.44 32.61
CA LEU A 291 -9.54 -26.40 33.12
C LEU A 291 -9.59 -26.52 34.66
N GLY A 292 -8.71 -27.34 35.25
CA GLY A 292 -8.56 -27.45 36.70
C GLY A 292 -8.08 -26.14 37.35
N GLN A 293 -7.25 -25.35 36.66
CA GLN A 293 -6.76 -24.06 37.16
C GLN A 293 -7.78 -22.92 37.03
N SER A 294 -8.71 -22.95 36.06
CA SER A 294 -9.65 -21.84 35.85
C SER A 294 -11.01 -22.01 36.51
N THR A 295 -11.42 -23.23 36.90
CA THR A 295 -12.78 -23.49 37.43
C THR A 295 -12.82 -24.03 38.87
N GLY A 296 -11.69 -24.37 39.48
CA GLY A 296 -11.64 -24.85 40.88
C GLY A 296 -12.38 -26.18 41.15
N LEU A 297 -12.87 -26.87 40.12
CA LEU A 297 -13.55 -28.15 40.24
C LEU A 297 -12.54 -29.29 40.08
N ASN A 298 -11.89 -29.65 41.18
CA ASN A 298 -11.21 -30.94 41.27
C ASN A 298 -12.27 -32.06 41.24
N LEU A 299 -12.39 -32.79 40.13
CA LEU A 299 -13.00 -34.12 40.13
C LEU A 299 -12.07 -35.07 40.87
N GLY A 300 -12.15 -35.03 42.20
CA GLY A 300 -11.48 -35.96 43.08
C GLY A 300 -12.04 -37.38 42.90
N THR A 301 -11.14 -38.34 42.74
CA THR A 301 -11.37 -39.77 42.87
C THR A 301 -12.05 -40.08 44.21
N ARG A 302 -13.34 -40.42 44.18
CA ARG A 302 -14.01 -40.99 45.36
C ARG A 302 -13.40 -42.35 45.68
N ARG A 303 -12.70 -42.45 46.81
CA ARG A 303 -12.42 -43.74 47.47
C ARG A 303 -13.73 -44.38 47.93
N PRO A 304 -13.88 -45.71 47.86
CA PRO A 304 -15.04 -46.40 48.42
C PRO A 304 -14.85 -46.54 49.94
N THR A 305 -15.79 -46.01 50.72
CA THR A 305 -15.93 -46.36 52.14
C THR A 305 -16.69 -47.68 52.24
N LEU A 306 -15.96 -48.74 52.59
CA LEU A 306 -16.54 -50.04 52.98
C LEU A 306 -17.20 -49.92 54.36
N ILE A 307 -18.42 -50.43 54.44
CA ILE A 307 -19.21 -50.67 55.65
C ILE A 307 -18.71 -51.94 56.33
N GLY A 308 -18.65 -51.97 57.66
CA GLY A 308 -18.60 -53.22 58.43
C GLY A 308 -18.19 -53.07 59.89
N ASN A 309 -19.21 -53.13 60.77
CA ASN A 309 -19.27 -53.47 62.20
C ASN A 309 -18.17 -53.03 63.17
#